data_AF-A0AAD7PQ36-F1
#
_entry.id   AF-A0AAD7PQ36-F1
#
_cell.length_a   1.000
_cell.length_b   1.000
_cell.length_c   1.000
_cell.angle_alpha   90.00
_cell.angle_beta   90.00
_cell.angle_gamma   90.00
#
_symmetry.space_group_name_H-M   'P 1'
#
loop_
_entity.id
_entity.type
_entity.pdbx_description
1 polymer ?
#
loop_
_entity_poly.entity_id
_entity_poly.type
_entity_poly.pdbx_seq_one_letter_code
_entity_poly.pdbx_strand_id
1 'polypeptide(L)'
;MVRGLTQLTEMEVTFCTSVEEIIGLGEIEEIVSKNAFNDKIECPEILSLKLYDLPMLIGFSFRNEKKTSVSTPQSTSSIQSNDEIVIEDELGSDIPLFNQKIKEFQTLETLSIWDCGSLEEIFHLQAHKHWKIYQLDVKSAFLHGFLEEEVYVEQPEGYVIEGQEDKVLKLKKALYGLKQALRAWNNRIDKYFLENGFVRCPHEYALYVKLYVKAHEKGDVLFVCLYVDDLIFTRNNLIMFEDFKKAMTYEFEMIDIGLMSYYLGFEVKQNDGRIFISQEDYAKDVLKKFQMLDSNSVNTPMECRVKLSKHDVGEKVDPTLFRSLVGSLRYLTCTRPDILYVVGVVSLYMESPTSTHMKTAKRILRYLRGTLDYGLFYSSSHIIDLVGYCDSDFAEDLDDRKSTTVFVFFMGNNVISWVSKK
;
A
#
# COMPACT_ATOMS: atom_id res chain seq x y z
N MET A 1 -20.18 15.66 8.32
CA MET A 1 -21.13 16.78 8.29
C MET A 1 -20.47 18.13 8.59
N VAL A 2 -19.86 18.34 9.77
CA VAL A 2 -19.26 19.66 10.12
C VAL A 2 -18.21 20.16 9.12
N ARG A 3 -17.29 19.29 8.65
CA ARG A 3 -16.32 19.66 7.59
C ARG A 3 -16.97 19.98 6.23
N GLY A 4 -18.08 19.33 5.89
CA GLY A 4 -18.79 19.56 4.62
C GLY A 4 -19.56 20.89 4.60
N LEU A 5 -20.06 21.34 5.77
CA LEU A 5 -20.75 22.63 5.89
C LEU A 5 -19.81 23.82 5.64
N THR A 6 -18.59 23.78 6.15
CA THR A 6 -17.54 24.78 5.83
C THR A 6 -17.09 24.75 4.38
N GLN A 7 -17.28 23.64 3.67
CA GLN A 7 -16.91 23.53 2.25
C GLN A 7 -17.99 24.08 1.31
N LEU A 8 -19.25 24.11 1.75
CA LEU A 8 -20.35 24.69 0.97
C LEU A 8 -20.17 26.19 0.70
N THR A 9 -19.45 26.91 1.56
CA THR A 9 -19.13 28.33 1.33
C THR A 9 -18.11 28.56 0.23
N GLU A 10 -17.32 27.53 -0.13
CA GLU A 10 -16.28 27.56 -1.16
C GLU A 10 -16.75 26.91 -2.48
N MET A 11 -17.98 26.41 -2.52
CA MET A 11 -18.52 25.67 -3.66
C MET A 11 -19.35 26.51 -4.61
N GLU A 12 -19.25 26.21 -5.90
CA GLU A 12 -20.26 26.60 -6.87
C GLU A 12 -21.44 25.63 -6.81
N VAL A 13 -22.56 26.12 -6.31
CA VAL A 13 -23.86 25.43 -6.33
C VAL A 13 -24.82 26.18 -7.24
N THR A 14 -25.74 25.43 -7.85
CA THR A 14 -26.79 26.00 -8.70
C THR A 14 -28.13 25.75 -8.04
N PHE A 15 -28.96 26.79 -7.90
CA PHE A 15 -30.33 26.66 -7.39
C PHE A 15 -31.23 26.05 -8.45
N CYS A 16 -31.89 24.94 -8.10
CA CYS A 16 -32.82 24.24 -8.99
C CYS A 16 -34.26 24.31 -8.46
N THR A 17 -35.23 23.88 -9.29
CA THR A 17 -36.66 23.89 -8.95
C THR A 17 -37.00 22.88 -7.84
N SER A 18 -38.27 22.82 -7.40
CA SER A 18 -38.65 22.05 -6.21
C SER A 18 -38.31 20.56 -6.32
N VAL A 19 -38.08 19.91 -5.18
CA VAL A 19 -37.77 18.46 -5.09
C VAL A 19 -38.79 17.62 -5.87
N GLU A 20 -40.05 18.02 -5.82
CA GLU A 20 -41.18 17.34 -6.47
C GLU A 20 -41.07 17.33 -7.99
N GLU A 21 -40.55 18.40 -8.61
CA GLU A 21 -40.35 18.48 -10.05
C GLU A 21 -39.15 17.64 -10.53
N ILE A 22 -38.08 17.56 -9.74
CA ILE A 22 -36.87 16.80 -10.08
C ILE A 22 -37.16 15.29 -10.05
N ILE A 23 -37.91 14.82 -9.05
CA ILE A 23 -38.33 13.42 -8.95
C ILE A 23 -39.29 13.07 -10.11
N GLY A 24 -40.15 14.00 -10.54
CA GLY A 24 -41.07 13.81 -11.66
C GLY A 24 -40.42 13.72 -13.04
N LEU A 25 -39.20 14.23 -13.21
CA LEU A 25 -38.45 14.18 -14.48
C LEU A 25 -37.61 12.90 -14.66
N GLY A 26 -37.46 12.08 -13.61
CA GLY A 26 -36.56 10.92 -13.57
C GLY A 26 -37.02 9.66 -14.33
N GLU A 27 -38.17 9.67 -15.02
CA GLU A 27 -38.71 8.48 -15.71
C GLU A 27 -38.61 8.50 -17.25
N ILE A 28 -37.84 9.41 -17.88
CA ILE A 28 -37.78 9.48 -19.36
C ILE A 28 -36.36 9.31 -19.91
N GLU A 29 -36.18 8.15 -20.54
CA GLU A 29 -35.33 7.78 -21.68
C GLU A 29 -33.81 7.54 -21.53
N GLU A 30 -33.50 6.25 -21.51
CA GLU A 30 -32.28 5.60 -21.99
C GLU A 30 -32.20 5.75 -23.54
N ILE A 31 -31.44 6.73 -24.05
CA ILE A 31 -31.11 6.82 -25.49
C ILE A 31 -29.64 6.44 -25.70
N VAL A 32 -29.47 5.26 -26.29
CA VAL A 32 -28.25 4.78 -26.92
C VAL A 32 -27.85 5.71 -28.07
N SER A 33 -26.66 6.29 -28.03
CA SER A 33 -26.00 6.82 -29.23
C SER A 33 -24.64 6.17 -29.46
N LYS A 34 -24.61 5.24 -30.41
CA LYS A 34 -23.42 4.92 -31.21
C LYS A 34 -23.01 6.19 -31.98
N ASN A 35 -21.72 6.50 -32.01
CA ASN A 35 -21.06 6.89 -33.27
C ASN A 35 -19.55 6.73 -33.18
N ALA A 36 -19.01 6.18 -34.27
CA ALA A 36 -17.62 5.91 -34.53
C ALA A 36 -16.87 7.18 -34.95
N PHE A 37 -15.59 7.27 -34.58
CA PHE A 37 -14.58 7.95 -35.39
C PHE A 37 -13.30 7.11 -35.37
N ASN A 38 -13.04 6.49 -36.53
CA ASN A 38 -11.70 6.15 -36.97
C ASN A 38 -10.96 7.47 -37.22
N ASP A 39 -9.72 7.58 -36.74
CA ASP A 39 -8.63 8.05 -37.58
C ASP A 39 -7.30 7.50 -37.03
N LYS A 40 -6.68 6.65 -37.85
CA LYS A 40 -5.29 6.24 -37.72
C LYS A 40 -4.42 7.44 -38.04
N ILE A 41 -3.54 7.81 -37.12
CA ILE A 41 -2.33 8.55 -37.45
C ILE A 41 -1.15 7.66 -37.05
N GLU A 42 -0.53 7.06 -38.07
CA GLU A 42 0.79 6.45 -37.96
C GLU A 42 1.83 7.58 -37.94
N CYS A 43 2.64 7.64 -36.88
CA CYS A 43 3.94 8.31 -36.91
C CYS A 43 5.01 7.42 -36.25
N PRO A 44 6.25 7.47 -36.75
CA PRO A 44 7.23 6.41 -36.59
C PRO A 44 8.11 6.63 -35.35
N GLU A 45 8.48 5.52 -34.71
CA GLU A 45 9.68 5.33 -33.90
C GLU A 45 10.04 6.45 -32.91
N ILE A 46 9.26 6.56 -31.83
CA ILE A 46 9.80 7.00 -30.54
C ILE A 46 10.13 5.73 -29.77
N LEU A 47 11.42 5.48 -29.51
CA LEU A 47 11.89 4.41 -28.62
C LEU A 47 11.29 4.64 -27.22
N SER A 48 10.14 4.02 -26.97
CA SER A 48 9.49 3.99 -25.67
C SER A 48 10.28 3.05 -24.75
N LEU A 49 11.12 3.59 -23.88
CA LEU A 49 11.47 2.89 -22.64
C LEU A 49 10.20 2.84 -21.81
N LYS A 50 9.64 1.65 -21.63
CA LYS A 50 8.38 1.46 -20.91
C LYS A 50 8.72 1.21 -19.44
N LEU A 51 7.79 1.51 -18.54
CA LEU A 51 8.04 1.43 -17.09
C LEU A 51 8.44 0.03 -16.59
N TYR A 52 8.27 -1.03 -17.39
CA TYR A 52 8.81 -2.36 -17.12
C TYR A 52 10.34 -2.46 -17.19
N ASP A 53 11.02 -1.41 -17.68
CA ASP A 53 12.48 -1.29 -17.74
C ASP A 53 13.09 -0.81 -16.41
N LEU A 54 12.28 -0.61 -15.36
CA LEU A 54 12.75 -0.24 -14.01
C LEU A 54 13.83 -1.20 -13.46
N PRO A 55 13.74 -2.54 -13.66
CA PRO A 55 14.82 -3.45 -13.32
C PRO A 55 16.12 -3.19 -14.11
N MET A 56 16.04 -2.71 -15.36
CA MET A 56 17.23 -2.35 -16.15
C MET A 56 17.92 -1.07 -15.64
N LEU A 57 17.18 -0.15 -15.00
CA LEU A 57 17.75 1.03 -14.34
C LEU A 57 18.51 0.70 -13.04
N ILE A 58 18.27 -0.49 -12.49
CA ILE A 58 18.81 -0.98 -11.20
C ILE A 58 19.93 -2.00 -11.39
N GLY A 59 20.13 -2.55 -12.60
CA GLY A 59 21.27 -3.40 -12.93
C GLY A 59 21.15 -4.83 -12.37
N PHE A 60 20.02 -5.49 -12.59
CA PHE A 60 19.81 -6.87 -12.17
C PHE A 60 20.50 -7.88 -13.09
N SER A 61 21.20 -8.85 -12.49
CA SER A 61 21.61 -10.11 -13.12
C SER A 61 21.10 -11.26 -12.26
N PHE A 62 20.27 -12.14 -12.82
CA PHE A 62 19.83 -13.35 -12.12
C PHE A 62 21.00 -14.34 -12.04
N ARG A 63 21.49 -14.62 -10.83
CA ARG A 63 22.44 -15.70 -10.58
C ARG A 63 21.80 -16.76 -9.70
N ASN A 64 21.31 -17.83 -10.32
CA ASN A 64 20.86 -19.02 -9.60
C ASN A 64 22.09 -19.81 -9.10
N GLU A 65 22.60 -19.47 -7.92
CA GLU A 65 23.58 -20.32 -7.24
C GLU A 65 22.86 -21.39 -6.42
N LYS A 66 22.70 -22.59 -7.01
CA LYS A 66 22.43 -23.80 -6.24
C LYS A 66 23.65 -24.07 -5.34
N LYS A 67 23.53 -23.83 -4.03
CA LYS A 67 24.51 -24.31 -3.05
C LYS A 67 24.39 -25.83 -2.95
N THR A 68 25.33 -26.54 -3.56
CA THR A 68 25.62 -27.95 -3.32
C THR A 68 26.18 -28.13 -1.91
N SER A 69 25.44 -28.85 -1.07
CA SER A 69 25.94 -29.35 0.21
C SER A 69 26.99 -30.44 -0.05
N VAL A 70 28.22 -30.22 0.40
CA VAL A 70 29.28 -31.22 0.47
C VAL A 70 28.96 -32.16 1.64
N SER A 71 28.73 -33.44 1.33
CA SER A 71 28.77 -34.53 2.31
C SER A 71 29.39 -35.77 1.68
N THR A 72 30.38 -36.35 2.36
CA THR A 72 30.96 -37.67 2.09
C THR A 72 31.43 -38.28 3.41
N PRO A 73 31.56 -39.61 3.54
CA PRO A 73 30.53 -40.63 3.33
C PRO A 73 30.56 -41.74 4.41
N GLN A 74 29.53 -42.60 4.46
CA GLN A 74 29.54 -44.02 4.89
C GLN A 74 28.06 -44.49 4.92
N SER A 75 27.61 -45.64 4.43
CA SER A 75 28.18 -46.76 3.69
C SER A 75 27.01 -47.65 3.24
N THR A 76 27.10 -48.20 2.01
CA THR A 76 26.57 -49.50 1.56
C THR A 76 25.07 -49.81 1.71
N SER A 77 24.33 -49.87 0.60
CA SER A 77 24.05 -51.15 -0.09
C SER A 77 23.20 -50.93 -1.35
N SER A 78 23.61 -51.66 -2.37
CA SER A 78 23.12 -51.76 -3.75
C SER A 78 21.69 -52.30 -3.87
N ILE A 79 20.93 -51.76 -4.83
CA ILE A 79 20.16 -52.52 -5.83
C ILE A 79 20.01 -51.62 -7.07
N GLN A 80 20.45 -52.13 -8.23
CA GLN A 80 20.21 -51.60 -9.57
C GLN A 80 19.02 -52.35 -10.20
N SER A 81 18.15 -51.63 -10.91
CA SER A 81 17.54 -52.01 -12.19
C SER A 81 16.68 -50.82 -12.64
N ASN A 82 17.20 -50.02 -13.57
CA ASN A 82 16.88 -50.07 -15.01
C ASN A 82 15.51 -49.44 -15.29
N ASP A 83 15.54 -48.19 -15.74
CA ASP A 83 14.93 -47.79 -17.00
C ASP A 83 15.72 -46.61 -17.56
N GLU A 84 16.42 -46.86 -18.67
CA GLU A 84 17.01 -45.84 -19.52
C GLU A 84 15.86 -45.11 -20.25
N ILE A 85 15.78 -43.80 -20.10
CA ILE A 85 15.19 -42.94 -21.13
C ILE A 85 16.23 -41.90 -21.51
N VAL A 86 16.56 -41.96 -22.79
CA VAL A 86 17.50 -41.15 -23.56
C VAL A 86 17.26 -39.65 -23.35
N ILE A 87 18.33 -38.91 -23.11
CA ILE A 87 18.35 -37.44 -23.18
C ILE A 87 18.46 -37.09 -24.67
N GLU A 88 17.36 -36.64 -25.27
CA GLU A 88 17.42 -35.83 -26.49
C GLU A 88 17.17 -34.37 -26.09
N ASP A 89 18.17 -33.54 -26.41
CA ASP A 89 18.10 -32.09 -26.37
C ASP A 89 17.01 -31.60 -27.34
N GLU A 90 15.88 -31.14 -26.81
CA GLU A 90 15.02 -30.21 -27.53
C GLU A 90 14.71 -29.00 -26.64
N LEU A 91 15.18 -27.83 -27.10
CA LEU A 91 14.63 -26.54 -26.74
C LEU A 91 13.11 -26.57 -27.03
N GLY A 92 12.33 -26.82 -26.00
CA GLY A 92 10.87 -26.83 -26.05
C GLY A 92 10.30 -26.01 -24.91
N SER A 93 9.58 -24.96 -25.28
CA SER A 93 8.84 -24.05 -24.42
C SER A 93 8.02 -24.75 -23.32
N ASP A 94 8.39 -24.56 -22.06
CA ASP A 94 7.45 -24.72 -20.94
C ASP A 94 7.68 -23.69 -19.82
N ILE A 95 7.51 -22.42 -20.19
CA ILE A 95 7.23 -21.28 -19.30
C ILE A 95 5.70 -21.02 -19.05
N PRO A 96 4.71 -21.85 -19.48
CA PRO A 96 3.31 -21.58 -19.11
C PRO A 96 2.96 -21.90 -17.66
N LEU A 97 3.59 -22.90 -17.01
CA LEU A 97 3.09 -23.39 -15.71
C LEU A 97 3.43 -22.46 -14.52
N PHE A 98 4.55 -21.72 -14.61
CA PHE A 98 4.95 -20.76 -13.58
C PHE A 98 4.14 -19.46 -13.65
N ASN A 99 3.81 -19.00 -14.87
CA ASN A 99 2.94 -17.84 -15.09
C ASN A 99 1.46 -18.13 -14.77
N GLN A 100 1.03 -19.40 -14.82
CA GLN A 100 -0.35 -19.78 -14.51
C GLN A 100 -0.63 -19.72 -13.00
N LYS A 101 0.35 -20.05 -12.13
CA LYS A 101 0.20 -19.92 -10.68
C LYS A 101 0.25 -18.48 -10.15
N ILE A 102 0.88 -17.55 -10.87
CA ILE A 102 0.84 -16.12 -10.50
C ILE A 102 -0.52 -15.51 -10.85
N LYS A 103 -1.21 -16.01 -11.89
CA LYS A 103 -2.56 -15.56 -12.25
C LYS A 103 -3.66 -16.02 -11.29
N GLU A 104 -3.46 -17.08 -10.51
CA GLU A 104 -4.44 -17.54 -9.51
C GLU A 104 -4.45 -16.73 -8.21
N PHE A 105 -3.48 -15.83 -7.98
CA PHE A 105 -3.49 -14.91 -6.83
C PHE A 105 -4.38 -13.67 -7.04
N GLN A 106 -5.01 -13.53 -8.20
CA GLN A 106 -6.08 -12.55 -8.42
C GLN A 106 -7.45 -13.16 -8.09
N THR A 107 -7.73 -13.32 -6.81
CA THR A 107 -9.12 -13.33 -6.32
C THR A 107 -9.26 -12.36 -5.16
N LEU A 108 -10.10 -11.36 -5.42
CA LEU A 108 -10.43 -10.19 -4.61
C LEU A 108 -11.02 -10.58 -3.25
N GLU A 109 -10.62 -9.85 -2.19
CA GLU A 109 -11.44 -9.36 -1.05
C GLU A 109 -10.70 -9.21 0.31
N THR A 110 -9.37 -9.39 0.41
CA THR A 110 -8.67 -9.21 1.72
C THR A 110 -7.40 -8.37 1.74
N LEU A 111 -7.18 -7.52 0.72
CA LEU A 111 -6.09 -6.53 0.70
C LEU A 111 -6.68 -5.14 0.39
N SER A 112 -7.45 -4.61 1.33
CA SER A 112 -7.71 -3.18 1.41
C SER A 112 -6.88 -2.66 2.58
N ILE A 113 -6.13 -1.57 2.34
CA ILE A 113 -5.06 -0.97 3.17
C ILE A 113 -3.67 -1.50 2.75
N TRP A 114 -3.17 -0.96 1.62
CA TRP A 114 -1.76 -0.95 1.17
C TRP A 114 -1.10 -2.29 0.80
N ASP A 115 -0.84 -2.47 -0.49
CA ASP A 115 0.35 -3.24 -0.92
C ASP A 115 1.59 -2.37 -0.60
N CYS A 116 2.07 -2.49 0.65
CA CYS A 116 3.36 -2.01 1.18
C CYS A 116 4.58 -2.64 0.45
N GLY A 117 4.54 -2.75 -0.88
CA GLY A 117 5.69 -3.13 -1.70
C GLY A 117 6.28 -1.92 -2.39
N SER A 118 5.42 -1.10 -3.01
CA SER A 118 5.88 0.00 -3.87
C SER A 118 6.50 1.17 -3.10
N LEU A 119 6.06 1.44 -1.88
CA LEU A 119 6.66 2.49 -1.04
C LEU A 119 8.03 2.08 -0.52
N GLU A 120 8.20 0.83 -0.13
CA GLU A 120 9.41 0.23 0.39
C GLU A 120 10.48 0.13 -0.70
N GLU A 121 10.07 -0.22 -1.91
CA GLU A 121 10.91 -0.15 -3.11
C GLU A 121 11.35 1.29 -3.42
N ILE A 122 10.42 2.24 -3.30
CA ILE A 122 10.72 3.68 -3.36
C ILE A 122 11.79 3.97 -2.29
N PHE A 123 11.54 3.74 -0.99
CA PHE A 123 12.49 4.03 0.09
C PHE A 123 13.87 3.40 -0.14
N HIS A 124 13.92 2.15 -0.61
CA HIS A 124 15.16 1.50 -1.01
C HIS A 124 15.88 2.30 -2.11
N LEU A 125 15.17 2.65 -3.19
CA LEU A 125 15.73 3.42 -4.31
C LEU A 125 16.26 4.77 -3.84
N GLN A 126 15.54 5.50 -2.98
CA GLN A 126 16.01 6.79 -2.49
C GLN A 126 17.22 6.68 -1.58
N ALA A 127 17.24 5.68 -0.69
CA ALA A 127 18.42 5.42 0.14
C ALA A 127 19.65 5.10 -0.73
N HIS A 128 19.47 4.32 -1.81
CA HIS A 128 20.54 3.98 -2.74
C HIS A 128 20.98 5.17 -3.63
N LYS A 129 20.06 6.03 -4.06
CA LYS A 129 20.36 7.17 -4.95
C LYS A 129 20.65 8.47 -4.19
N HIS A 130 20.58 8.45 -2.86
CA HIS A 130 20.70 9.62 -1.98
C HIS A 130 19.66 10.70 -2.31
N TRP A 131 18.46 10.30 -2.72
CA TRP A 131 17.36 11.24 -2.98
C TRP A 131 16.54 11.44 -1.71
N LYS A 132 15.98 12.63 -1.58
CA LYS A 132 15.05 12.96 -0.48
C LYS A 132 13.62 12.83 -0.96
N ILE A 133 12.73 12.52 -0.03
CA ILE A 133 11.29 12.39 -0.26
C ILE A 133 10.61 13.57 0.39
N TYR A 134 9.75 14.22 -0.39
CA TYR A 134 9.00 15.39 0.02
C TYR A 134 7.51 15.07 -0.03
N GLN A 135 6.74 15.85 0.71
CA GLN A 135 5.30 15.69 0.83
C GLN A 135 4.58 17.01 0.53
N LEU A 136 3.52 16.91 -0.27
CA LEU A 136 2.53 17.94 -0.50
C LEU A 136 1.18 17.39 -0.03
N ASP A 137 0.36 18.24 0.58
CA ASP A 137 -1.03 17.92 0.94
C ASP A 137 -1.97 18.79 0.12
N VAL A 138 -2.98 18.16 -0.50
CA VAL A 138 -3.98 18.88 -1.30
C VAL A 138 -5.02 19.46 -0.36
N LYS A 139 -5.16 20.79 -0.37
CA LYS A 139 -6.19 21.43 0.43
C LYS A 139 -7.57 21.08 -0.12
N SER A 140 -8.43 20.50 0.71
CA SER A 140 -9.81 20.18 0.34
C SER A 140 -9.92 19.36 -0.97
N ALA A 141 -9.10 18.32 -1.14
CA ALA A 141 -8.94 17.59 -2.40
C ALA A 141 -10.24 17.22 -3.14
N PHE A 142 -11.29 16.80 -2.41
CA PHE A 142 -12.58 16.44 -3.02
C PHE A 142 -13.27 17.60 -3.73
N LEU A 143 -13.04 18.85 -3.31
CA LEU A 143 -13.59 20.04 -3.97
C LEU A 143 -12.98 20.31 -5.35
N HIS A 144 -11.84 19.68 -5.65
CA HIS A 144 -11.25 19.76 -6.99
C HIS A 144 -11.87 18.75 -7.96
N GLY A 145 -12.55 17.71 -7.44
CA GLY A 145 -13.26 16.72 -8.25
C GLY A 145 -14.57 17.26 -8.81
N PHE A 146 -14.77 17.08 -10.12
CA PHE A 146 -16.05 17.37 -10.77
C PHE A 146 -16.98 16.16 -10.69
N LEU A 147 -18.26 16.40 -10.44
CA LEU A 147 -19.27 15.35 -10.48
C LEU A 147 -19.73 15.13 -11.91
N GLU A 148 -19.71 13.88 -12.37
CA GLU A 148 -20.30 13.49 -13.66
C GLU A 148 -21.80 13.25 -13.51
N GLU A 149 -22.22 12.74 -12.35
CA GLU A 149 -23.62 12.52 -12.02
C GLU A 149 -24.31 13.77 -11.47
N GLU A 150 -25.63 13.85 -11.67
CA GLU A 150 -26.43 14.89 -11.05
C GLU A 150 -26.72 14.56 -9.60
N VAL A 151 -26.14 15.36 -8.69
CA VAL A 151 -26.34 15.19 -7.25
C VAL A 151 -27.03 16.43 -6.70
N TYR A 152 -28.18 16.21 -6.08
CA TYR A 152 -28.96 17.24 -5.43
C TYR A 152 -28.88 17.06 -3.91
N VAL A 153 -28.77 18.16 -3.18
CA VAL A 153 -28.79 18.17 -1.71
C VAL A 153 -29.80 19.18 -1.21
N GLU A 154 -30.44 18.86 -0.10
CA GLU A 154 -31.27 19.81 0.64
C GLU A 154 -30.43 21.00 1.10
N GLN A 155 -31.09 22.15 1.25
CA GLN A 155 -30.45 23.33 1.79
C GLN A 155 -30.02 23.05 3.24
N PRO A 156 -28.74 23.25 3.58
CA PRO A 156 -28.26 22.99 4.93
C PRO A 156 -28.89 23.97 5.93
N GLU A 157 -29.08 23.50 7.16
CA GLU A 157 -29.54 24.35 8.27
C GLU A 157 -28.64 25.59 8.39
N GLY A 158 -29.28 26.78 8.42
CA GLY A 158 -28.59 28.08 8.46
C GLY A 158 -28.25 28.69 7.09
N TYR A 159 -28.42 27.96 5.99
CA TYR A 159 -28.27 28.44 4.61
C TYR A 159 -29.57 28.40 3.81
N VAL A 160 -30.68 28.06 4.46
CA VAL A 160 -32.01 28.04 3.85
C VAL A 160 -32.43 29.46 3.49
N ILE A 161 -32.80 29.68 2.23
CA ILE A 161 -33.30 30.97 1.76
C ILE A 161 -34.79 31.06 2.05
N GLU A 162 -35.19 32.10 2.79
CA GLU A 162 -36.58 32.38 3.16
C GLU A 162 -37.47 32.52 1.90
N GLY A 163 -38.57 31.78 1.85
CA GLY A 163 -39.48 31.71 0.70
C GLY A 163 -39.01 30.80 -0.45
N GLN A 164 -37.89 30.09 -0.29
CA GLN A 164 -37.40 29.07 -1.22
C GLN A 164 -37.01 27.78 -0.47
N GLU A 165 -37.66 27.49 0.66
CA GLU A 165 -37.33 26.36 1.53
C GLU A 165 -37.43 25.02 0.78
N ASP A 166 -38.35 24.90 -0.16
CA ASP A 166 -38.62 23.67 -0.93
C ASP A 166 -37.63 23.40 -2.08
N LYS A 167 -36.67 24.32 -2.30
CA LYS A 167 -35.66 24.16 -3.36
C LYS A 167 -34.45 23.39 -2.87
N VAL A 168 -33.79 22.73 -3.82
CA VAL A 168 -32.54 21.99 -3.60
C VAL A 168 -31.36 22.61 -4.33
N LEU A 169 -30.17 22.29 -3.84
CA LEU A 169 -28.90 22.69 -4.43
C LEU A 169 -28.39 21.57 -5.32
N LYS A 170 -28.04 21.90 -6.57
CA LYS A 170 -27.28 20.99 -7.44
C LYS A 170 -25.79 21.18 -7.21
N LEU A 171 -25.12 20.11 -6.83
CA LEU A 171 -23.66 20.09 -6.63
C LEU A 171 -22.95 19.99 -7.98
N LYS A 172 -22.04 20.93 -8.24
CA LYS A 172 -21.13 20.85 -9.42
C LYS A 172 -19.82 20.12 -9.11
N LYS A 173 -19.40 20.15 -7.85
CA LYS A 173 -18.14 19.59 -7.34
C LYS A 173 -18.44 18.53 -6.29
N ALA A 174 -17.47 17.66 -6.04
CA ALA A 174 -17.61 16.60 -5.05
C ALA A 174 -17.48 17.13 -3.61
N LEU A 175 -18.44 16.79 -2.75
CA LEU A 175 -18.40 17.08 -1.30
C LEU A 175 -17.90 15.88 -0.50
N TYR A 176 -17.29 16.19 0.65
CA TYR A 176 -16.94 15.16 1.63
C TYR A 176 -18.20 14.41 2.11
N GLY A 177 -18.14 13.08 2.06
CA GLY A 177 -19.25 12.19 2.43
C GLY A 177 -20.08 11.68 1.24
N LEU A 178 -19.89 12.23 0.04
CA LEU A 178 -20.40 11.60 -1.17
C LEU A 178 -19.60 10.34 -1.49
N LYS A 179 -20.30 9.26 -1.85
CA LYS A 179 -19.67 7.97 -2.21
C LYS A 179 -18.71 8.09 -3.40
N GLN A 180 -19.01 9.03 -4.30
CA GLN A 180 -18.28 9.29 -5.54
C GLN A 180 -17.16 10.34 -5.40
N ALA A 181 -17.04 11.03 -4.27
CA ALA A 181 -16.09 12.14 -4.12
C ALA A 181 -14.62 11.73 -4.32
N LEU A 182 -14.23 10.60 -3.73
CA LEU A 182 -12.87 10.08 -3.86
C LEU A 182 -12.53 9.71 -5.31
N ARG A 183 -13.50 9.15 -6.04
CA ARG A 183 -13.34 8.79 -7.46
C ARG A 183 -13.23 10.03 -8.33
N ALA A 184 -14.09 11.02 -8.10
CA ALA A 184 -14.06 12.30 -8.83
C ALA A 184 -12.72 13.02 -8.67
N TRP A 185 -12.19 13.05 -7.45
CA TRP A 185 -10.86 13.58 -7.18
C TRP A 185 -9.76 12.79 -7.91
N ASN A 186 -9.73 11.47 -7.76
CA ASN A 186 -8.72 10.63 -8.40
C ASN A 186 -8.72 10.80 -9.93
N ASN A 187 -9.90 10.79 -10.56
CA ASN A 187 -10.03 11.02 -12.00
C ASN A 187 -9.47 12.40 -12.42
N ARG A 188 -9.71 13.44 -11.62
CA ARG A 188 -9.27 14.81 -11.92
C ARG A 188 -7.74 14.94 -11.89
N ILE A 189 -7.10 14.35 -10.89
CA ILE A 189 -5.64 14.42 -10.74
C ILE A 189 -4.93 13.45 -11.69
N ASP A 190 -5.48 12.26 -11.94
CA ASP A 190 -4.97 11.33 -12.96
C ASP A 190 -4.96 11.99 -14.34
N LYS A 191 -6.08 12.63 -14.74
CA LYS A 191 -6.18 13.38 -16.00
C LYS A 191 -5.11 14.46 -16.09
N TYR A 192 -4.91 15.24 -15.02
CA TYR A 192 -3.87 16.27 -14.99
C TYR A 192 -2.47 15.68 -15.19
N PHE A 193 -2.13 14.60 -14.48
CA PHE A 193 -0.83 13.96 -14.61
C PHE A 193 -0.58 13.47 -16.04
N LEU A 194 -1.57 12.80 -16.64
CA LEU A 194 -1.46 12.30 -18.02
C LEU A 194 -1.29 13.43 -19.03
N GLU A 195 -2.07 14.51 -18.91
CA GLU A 195 -1.97 15.70 -19.78
C GLU A 195 -0.62 16.42 -19.63
N ASN A 196 0.00 16.34 -18.44
CA ASN A 196 1.29 16.95 -18.15
C ASN A 196 2.49 16.00 -18.37
N GLY A 197 2.29 14.91 -19.12
CA GLY A 197 3.35 14.02 -19.58
C GLY A 197 3.88 13.06 -18.51
N PHE A 198 3.12 12.81 -17.45
CA PHE A 198 3.41 11.71 -16.52
C PHE A 198 2.88 10.39 -17.10
N VAL A 199 3.56 9.30 -16.77
CA VAL A 199 3.16 7.94 -17.08
C VAL A 199 2.81 7.24 -15.77
N ARG A 200 1.60 6.70 -15.68
CA ARG A 200 1.16 5.90 -14.53
C ARG A 200 1.81 4.52 -14.56
N CYS A 201 2.22 4.00 -13.41
CA CYS A 201 2.74 2.65 -13.29
C CYS A 201 1.63 1.62 -13.54
N PRO A 202 1.88 0.59 -14.37
CA PRO A 202 0.88 -0.43 -14.68
C PRO A 202 0.63 -1.42 -13.53
N HIS A 203 1.57 -1.51 -12.58
CA HIS A 203 1.48 -2.42 -11.43
C HIS A 203 1.13 -1.69 -10.12
N GLU A 204 1.29 -0.37 -10.07
CA GLU A 204 0.96 0.47 -8.92
C GLU A 204 0.21 1.72 -9.38
N TYR A 205 -1.12 1.72 -9.24
CA TYR A 205 -1.98 2.79 -9.76
C TYR A 205 -1.76 4.13 -9.06
N ALA A 206 -1.20 4.14 -7.85
CA ALA A 206 -0.86 5.35 -7.13
C ALA A 206 0.45 6.02 -7.61
N LEU A 207 1.27 5.32 -8.41
CA LEU A 207 2.60 5.78 -8.80
C LEU A 207 2.62 6.38 -10.21
N TYR A 208 3.11 7.60 -10.31
CA TYR A 208 3.31 8.34 -11.55
C TYR A 208 4.80 8.66 -11.72
N VAL A 209 5.28 8.56 -12.96
CA VAL A 209 6.68 8.83 -13.31
C VAL A 209 6.73 9.80 -14.46
N LYS A 210 7.56 10.83 -14.33
CA LYS A 210 7.89 11.75 -15.43
C LYS A 210 9.37 11.66 -15.75
N LEU A 211 9.67 11.33 -17.00
CA LEU A 211 11.03 11.24 -17.53
C LEU A 211 11.30 12.44 -18.45
N TYR A 212 12.41 13.12 -18.21
CA TYR A 212 12.92 14.18 -19.06
C TYR A 212 14.14 13.63 -19.81
N VAL A 213 13.93 13.28 -21.07
CA VAL A 213 15.00 12.77 -21.92
C VAL A 213 15.81 13.93 -22.48
N LYS A 214 17.11 13.97 -22.19
CA LYS A 214 18.07 14.86 -22.83
C LYS A 214 18.85 14.06 -23.87
N ALA A 215 19.01 14.61 -25.07
CA ALA A 215 19.56 13.90 -26.24
C ALA A 215 20.94 13.24 -26.03
N HIS A 216 21.70 13.64 -24.98
CA HIS A 216 23.05 13.14 -24.71
C HIS A 216 23.39 12.94 -23.22
N GLU A 217 22.40 12.93 -22.31
CA GLU A 217 22.64 12.78 -20.85
C GLU A 217 21.67 11.78 -20.20
N LYS A 218 22.00 11.32 -18.98
CA LYS A 218 21.04 10.60 -18.14
C LYS A 218 19.82 11.49 -17.94
N GLY A 219 18.65 10.96 -18.31
CA GLY A 219 17.39 11.70 -18.18
C GLY A 219 17.09 12.09 -16.74
N ASP A 220 16.44 13.23 -16.57
CA ASP A 220 15.93 13.63 -15.26
C ASP A 220 14.62 12.87 -14.97
N VAL A 221 14.41 12.44 -13.73
CA VAL A 221 13.25 11.64 -13.32
C VAL A 221 12.58 12.24 -12.08
N LEU A 222 11.25 12.22 -12.11
CA LEU A 222 10.38 12.56 -10.99
C LEU A 222 9.41 11.40 -10.77
N PHE A 223 9.40 10.87 -9.56
CA PHE A 223 8.42 9.91 -9.07
C PHE A 223 7.44 10.66 -8.17
N VAL A 224 6.16 10.42 -8.37
CA VAL A 224 5.07 10.96 -7.56
C VAL A 224 4.17 9.81 -7.18
N CYS A 225 3.94 9.61 -5.89
CA CYS A 225 2.96 8.67 -5.39
C CYS A 225 1.81 9.45 -4.73
N LEU A 226 0.59 9.14 -5.14
CA LEU A 226 -0.63 9.79 -4.68
C LEU A 226 -1.38 8.87 -3.73
N TYR A 227 -1.72 9.38 -2.55
CA TYR A 227 -2.65 8.71 -1.65
C TYR A 227 -3.71 9.67 -1.14
N VAL A 228 -4.91 9.54 -1.70
CA VAL A 228 -6.04 10.39 -1.33
C VAL A 228 -5.64 11.86 -1.46
N ASP A 229 -5.37 12.56 -0.36
CA ASP A 229 -5.03 13.98 -0.33
C ASP A 229 -3.50 14.22 -0.24
N ASP A 230 -2.73 13.19 0.14
CA ASP A 230 -1.28 13.24 0.29
C ASP A 230 -0.56 12.91 -1.04
N LEU A 231 0.39 13.74 -1.42
CA LEU A 231 1.33 13.47 -2.50
C LEU A 231 2.74 13.36 -1.93
N ILE A 232 3.36 12.19 -2.10
CA ILE A 232 4.79 12.05 -1.87
C ILE A 232 5.52 12.04 -3.20
N PHE A 233 6.70 12.64 -3.23
CA PHE A 233 7.45 12.74 -4.48
C PHE A 233 8.95 12.80 -4.23
N THR A 234 9.70 12.31 -5.20
CA THR A 234 11.15 12.23 -5.16
C THR A 234 11.73 12.25 -6.56
N ARG A 235 13.00 12.64 -6.67
CA ARG A 235 13.53 13.16 -7.92
C ARG A 235 15.06 13.21 -7.92
N ASN A 236 15.65 13.24 -9.11
CA ASN A 236 17.10 13.41 -9.27
C ASN A 236 17.57 14.86 -9.50
N ASN A 237 16.73 15.76 -10.03
CA ASN A 237 17.07 17.14 -10.39
C ASN A 237 16.35 18.26 -9.58
N LEU A 238 17.11 19.18 -8.95
CA LEU A 238 16.61 20.34 -8.19
C LEU A 238 15.58 21.22 -8.87
N ILE A 239 15.71 21.43 -10.17
CA ILE A 239 14.85 22.34 -10.93
C ILE A 239 13.46 21.72 -11.10
N MET A 240 13.40 20.42 -11.47
CA MET A 240 12.14 19.69 -11.62
C MET A 240 11.30 19.66 -10.35
N PHE A 241 11.93 19.72 -9.19
CA PHE A 241 11.24 19.76 -7.90
C PHE A 241 10.51 21.09 -7.69
N GLU A 242 11.18 22.21 -7.94
CA GLU A 242 10.56 23.52 -7.79
C GLU A 242 9.47 23.75 -8.85
N ASP A 243 9.70 23.29 -10.09
CA ASP A 243 8.72 23.40 -11.16
C ASP A 243 7.48 22.54 -10.87
N PHE A 244 7.68 21.31 -10.37
CA PHE A 244 6.58 20.44 -9.96
C PHE A 244 5.76 21.05 -8.83
N LYS A 245 6.42 21.51 -7.76
CA LYS A 245 5.71 22.17 -6.64
C LYS A 245 4.88 23.35 -7.11
N LYS A 246 5.48 24.26 -7.90
CA LYS A 246 4.77 25.43 -8.44
C LYS A 246 3.57 25.03 -9.29
N ALA A 247 3.73 24.04 -10.17
CA ALA A 247 2.65 23.55 -11.03
C ALA A 247 1.50 22.96 -10.22
N MET A 248 1.80 22.12 -9.22
CA MET A 248 0.78 21.51 -8.35
C MET A 248 0.09 22.56 -7.46
N THR A 249 0.84 23.49 -6.87
CA THR A 249 0.26 24.58 -6.06
C THR A 249 -0.64 25.49 -6.88
N TYR A 250 -0.25 25.78 -8.12
CA TYR A 250 -1.05 26.59 -9.03
C TYR A 250 -2.37 25.90 -9.42
N GLU A 251 -2.33 24.59 -9.69
CA GLU A 251 -3.49 23.85 -10.19
C GLU A 251 -4.49 23.45 -9.08
N PHE A 252 -3.98 23.02 -7.92
CA PHE A 252 -4.78 22.31 -6.91
C PHE A 252 -4.68 22.90 -5.50
N GLU A 253 -4.07 24.08 -5.32
CA GLU A 253 -3.89 24.70 -3.99
C GLU A 253 -3.25 23.74 -2.96
N MET A 254 -1.93 23.61 -3.03
CA MET A 254 -1.17 22.67 -2.20
C MET A 254 -0.62 23.31 -0.93
N ILE A 255 -0.57 22.52 0.14
CA ILE A 255 0.18 22.80 1.37
C ILE A 255 1.53 22.09 1.27
N ASP A 256 2.63 22.85 1.29
CA ASP A 256 3.99 22.30 1.30
C ASP A 256 4.39 21.88 2.73
N ILE A 257 4.37 20.57 2.97
CA ILE A 257 4.83 19.96 4.23
C ILE A 257 6.37 19.92 4.26
N GLY A 258 7.01 19.90 3.08
CA GLY A 258 8.46 19.87 2.94
C GLY A 258 9.02 18.46 3.02
N LEU A 259 10.13 18.29 3.75
CA LEU A 259 10.80 17.00 3.89
C LEU A 259 9.89 16.05 4.66
N MET A 260 9.56 14.90 4.07
CA MET A 260 8.65 13.94 4.66
C MET A 260 9.22 13.42 5.99
N SER A 261 8.52 13.75 7.07
CA SER A 261 8.85 13.36 8.44
C SER A 261 7.79 12.44 9.06
N TYR A 262 6.57 12.51 8.55
CA TYR A 262 5.47 11.62 8.89
C TYR A 262 4.71 11.25 7.63
N TYR A 263 4.27 10.00 7.52
CA TYR A 263 3.42 9.56 6.41
C TYR A 263 2.50 8.45 6.89
N LEU A 264 1.19 8.64 6.77
CA LEU A 264 0.15 7.68 7.19
C LEU A 264 0.27 7.19 8.63
N GLY A 265 0.78 8.02 9.53
CA GLY A 265 1.03 7.64 10.94
C GLY A 265 2.36 6.93 11.18
N PHE A 266 3.20 6.77 10.16
CA PHE A 266 4.59 6.35 10.30
C PHE A 266 5.51 7.57 10.45
N GLU A 267 6.49 7.47 11.33
CA GLU A 267 7.58 8.43 11.46
C GLU A 267 8.67 8.08 10.44
N VAL A 268 9.19 9.09 9.74
CA VAL A 268 10.24 8.93 8.75
C VAL A 268 11.42 9.83 9.09
N LYS A 269 12.58 9.23 9.34
CA LYS A 269 13.84 9.94 9.57
C LYS A 269 14.73 9.75 8.35
N GLN A 270 14.90 10.81 7.56
CA GLN A 270 15.72 10.82 6.35
C GLN A 270 17.08 11.49 6.61
N ASN A 271 18.16 10.75 6.37
CA ASN A 271 19.54 11.22 6.40
C ASN A 271 20.21 10.88 5.05
N ASP A 272 21.41 11.40 4.79
CA ASP A 272 22.10 11.19 3.51
C ASP A 272 22.31 9.69 3.20
N GLY A 273 21.49 9.16 2.29
CA GLY A 273 21.50 7.75 1.88
C GLY A 273 20.92 6.77 2.90
N ARG A 274 20.17 7.26 3.91
CA ARG A 274 19.57 6.44 4.96
C ARG A 274 18.15 6.90 5.27
N ILE A 275 17.20 5.98 5.28
CA ILE A 275 15.81 6.25 5.65
C ILE A 275 15.45 5.27 6.76
N PHE A 276 14.97 5.80 7.88
CA PHE A 276 14.45 5.00 8.98
C PHE A 276 12.96 5.26 9.15
N ILE A 277 12.17 4.20 9.21
CA ILE A 277 10.71 4.26 9.31
C ILE A 277 10.28 3.54 10.58
N SER A 278 9.54 4.23 11.44
CA SER A 278 9.10 3.70 12.73
C SER A 278 7.66 4.07 13.06
N GLN A 279 7.10 3.36 14.03
CA GLN A 279 5.80 3.64 14.65
C GLN A 279 5.98 3.82 16.17
N GLU A 280 7.02 4.55 16.59
CA GLU A 280 7.42 4.63 18.00
C GLU A 280 6.31 5.26 18.85
N ASP A 281 5.76 6.40 18.42
CA ASP A 281 4.70 7.09 19.15
C ASP A 281 3.39 6.28 19.17
N TYR A 282 3.06 5.61 18.06
CA TYR A 282 1.91 4.70 18.02
C TYR A 282 2.11 3.51 18.96
N ALA A 283 3.30 2.91 19.00
CA ALA A 283 3.61 1.81 19.91
C ALA A 283 3.48 2.24 21.38
N LYS A 284 3.95 3.45 21.73
CA LYS A 284 3.74 4.03 23.06
C LYS A 284 2.26 4.17 23.38
N ASP A 285 1.46 4.71 22.46
CA ASP A 285 0.02 4.90 22.66
C ASP A 285 -0.75 3.59 22.81
N VAL A 286 -0.37 2.55 22.07
CA VAL A 286 -0.88 1.19 22.27
C VAL A 286 -0.55 0.69 23.68
N LEU A 287 0.69 0.87 24.15
CA LEU A 287 1.05 0.50 25.51
C LEU A 287 0.27 1.29 26.57
N LYS A 288 0.00 2.58 26.36
CA LYS A 288 -0.82 3.39 27.28
C LYS A 288 -2.25 2.84 27.33
N LYS A 289 -2.85 2.62 26.16
CA LYS A 289 -4.22 2.14 25.99
C LYS A 289 -4.48 0.83 26.73
N PHE A 290 -3.52 -0.08 26.71
CA PHE A 290 -3.64 -1.39 27.36
C PHE A 290 -2.95 -1.48 28.73
N GLN A 291 -2.53 -0.34 29.32
CA GLN A 291 -1.90 -0.27 30.64
C GLN A 291 -0.62 -1.12 30.76
N MET A 292 0.22 -1.10 29.71
CA MET A 292 1.44 -1.90 29.59
C MET A 292 2.74 -1.08 29.51
N LEU A 293 2.68 0.26 29.66
CA LEU A 293 3.86 1.12 29.66
C LEU A 293 4.90 0.71 30.72
N ASP A 294 4.44 0.47 31.94
CA ASP A 294 5.30 0.13 33.09
C ASP A 294 5.58 -1.37 33.20
N SER A 295 5.25 -2.15 32.16
CA SER A 295 5.47 -3.59 32.16
C SER A 295 6.95 -3.95 32.00
N ASN A 296 7.36 -5.08 32.57
CA ASN A 296 8.70 -5.61 32.34
C ASN A 296 8.84 -6.09 30.89
N SER A 297 9.89 -5.67 30.19
CA SER A 297 10.13 -6.12 28.82
C SER A 297 10.48 -7.61 28.74
N VAL A 298 10.31 -8.17 27.54
CA VAL A 298 10.79 -9.51 27.17
C VAL A 298 11.57 -9.44 25.87
N ASN A 299 12.47 -10.40 25.64
CA ASN A 299 13.33 -10.42 24.45
C ASN A 299 12.70 -11.10 23.24
N THR A 300 11.59 -11.83 23.43
CA THR A 300 10.92 -12.55 22.33
C THR A 300 9.42 -12.24 22.32
N PRO A 301 8.81 -12.07 21.13
CA PRO A 301 7.40 -11.72 21.00
C PRO A 301 6.48 -12.88 21.38
N MET A 302 6.96 -14.13 21.24
CA MET A 302 6.26 -15.36 21.63
C MET A 302 7.18 -16.28 22.45
N GLU A 303 6.59 -17.13 23.28
CA GLU A 303 7.31 -18.21 23.97
C GLU A 303 7.51 -19.40 23.03
N CYS A 304 8.70 -19.98 23.05
CA CYS A 304 8.96 -21.18 22.26
C CYS A 304 8.03 -22.32 22.68
N ARG A 305 7.46 -23.03 21.70
CA ARG A 305 6.59 -24.21 21.88
C ARG A 305 5.22 -23.95 22.49
N VAL A 306 4.82 -22.69 22.70
CA VAL A 306 3.42 -22.40 23.07
C VAL A 306 2.54 -22.69 21.86
N LYS A 307 1.63 -23.65 22.01
CA LYS A 307 0.58 -23.92 21.03
C LYS A 307 -0.72 -23.41 21.61
N LEU A 308 -1.38 -22.55 20.85
CA LEU A 308 -2.72 -22.05 21.20
C LEU A 308 -3.76 -22.97 20.55
N SER A 309 -4.94 -23.04 21.14
CA SER A 309 -6.09 -23.77 20.59
C SER A 309 -7.39 -23.09 20.99
N LYS A 310 -8.41 -23.17 20.13
CA LYS A 310 -9.78 -22.74 20.43
C LYS A 310 -10.36 -23.45 21.66
N HIS A 311 -9.87 -24.65 21.96
CA HIS A 311 -10.32 -25.48 23.06
C HIS A 311 -9.48 -25.34 24.33
N ASP A 312 -8.63 -24.29 24.41
CA ASP A 312 -7.81 -24.05 25.60
C ASP A 312 -8.66 -23.93 26.87
N VAL A 313 -8.18 -24.58 27.93
CA VAL A 313 -8.79 -24.55 29.26
C VAL A 313 -8.48 -23.20 29.90
N GLY A 314 -9.23 -22.18 29.55
CA GLY A 314 -9.07 -20.82 30.06
C GLY A 314 -10.39 -20.09 30.18
N GLU A 315 -10.46 -19.16 31.13
CA GLU A 315 -11.60 -18.24 31.24
C GLU A 315 -11.76 -17.45 29.94
N LYS A 316 -13.01 -17.29 29.51
CA LYS A 316 -13.33 -16.45 28.35
C LYS A 316 -12.98 -15.00 28.67
N VAL A 317 -12.37 -14.34 27.70
CA VAL A 317 -12.00 -12.92 27.77
C VAL A 317 -12.97 -12.12 26.91
N ASP A 318 -13.19 -10.84 27.24
CA ASP A 318 -13.98 -9.94 26.41
C ASP A 318 -13.43 -9.90 24.96
N PRO A 319 -14.19 -10.38 23.96
CA PRO A 319 -13.78 -10.35 22.56
C PRO A 319 -13.57 -8.94 22.02
N THR A 320 -14.24 -7.93 22.58
CA THR A 320 -14.12 -6.54 22.12
C THR A 320 -12.77 -5.95 22.50
N LEU A 321 -12.38 -6.09 23.77
CA LEU A 321 -11.05 -5.71 24.23
C LEU A 321 -9.94 -6.42 23.46
N PHE A 322 -10.08 -7.74 23.25
CA PHE A 322 -9.09 -8.54 22.54
C PHE A 322 -8.97 -8.14 21.06
N ARG A 323 -10.10 -7.96 20.35
CA ARG A 323 -10.11 -7.46 18.96
C ARG A 323 -9.48 -6.07 18.86
N SER A 324 -9.75 -5.19 19.82
CA SER A 324 -9.11 -3.87 19.83
C SER A 324 -7.59 -3.97 20.01
N LEU A 325 -7.09 -4.92 20.81
CA LEU A 325 -5.66 -5.12 21.03
C LEU A 325 -5.01 -5.71 19.78
N VAL A 326 -5.57 -6.77 19.22
CA VAL A 326 -5.06 -7.41 18.00
C VAL A 326 -5.08 -6.44 16.82
N GLY A 327 -6.13 -5.64 16.66
CA GLY A 327 -6.21 -4.60 15.63
C GLY A 327 -5.09 -3.57 15.76
N SER A 328 -4.78 -3.12 16.98
CA SER A 328 -3.66 -2.22 17.24
C SER A 328 -2.30 -2.87 16.91
N LEU A 329 -2.10 -4.14 17.28
CA LEU A 329 -0.88 -4.86 16.93
C LEU A 329 -0.72 -5.08 15.43
N ARG A 330 -1.83 -5.34 14.72
CA ARG A 330 -1.82 -5.54 13.27
C ARG A 330 -1.39 -4.28 12.51
N TYR A 331 -1.71 -3.09 13.02
CA TYR A 331 -1.20 -1.86 12.39
C TYR A 331 0.31 -1.64 12.64
N LEU A 332 0.86 -2.14 13.76
CA LEU A 332 2.31 -2.11 14.00
C LEU A 332 3.10 -3.00 13.03
N THR A 333 2.49 -4.06 12.47
CA THR A 333 3.20 -4.98 11.56
C THR A 333 3.63 -4.33 10.24
N CYS A 334 3.13 -3.12 9.93
CA CYS A 334 3.57 -2.31 8.79
C CYS A 334 5.03 -1.85 8.90
N THR A 335 5.58 -1.68 10.11
CA THR A 335 7.01 -1.36 10.31
C THR A 335 7.75 -2.42 11.15
N ARG A 336 7.01 -3.42 11.64
CA ARG A 336 7.49 -4.46 12.56
C ARG A 336 7.26 -5.87 12.00
N PRO A 337 8.00 -6.29 10.97
CA PRO A 337 7.92 -7.66 10.44
C PRO A 337 8.27 -8.72 11.50
N ASP A 338 9.05 -8.36 12.52
CA ASP A 338 9.47 -9.21 13.63
C ASP A 338 8.33 -9.69 14.53
N ILE A 339 7.20 -8.98 14.58
CA ILE A 339 6.00 -9.41 15.33
C ILE A 339 4.90 -9.99 14.43
N LEU A 340 5.06 -9.94 13.11
CA LEU A 340 4.01 -10.29 12.13
C LEU A 340 3.43 -11.69 12.37
N TYR A 341 4.30 -12.68 12.51
CA TYR A 341 3.91 -14.07 12.72
C TYR A 341 3.05 -14.24 13.99
N VAL A 342 3.52 -13.73 15.14
CA VAL A 342 2.80 -13.92 16.41
C VAL A 342 1.46 -13.17 16.40
N VAL A 343 1.39 -12.01 15.75
CA VAL A 343 0.13 -11.27 15.58
C VAL A 343 -0.83 -12.06 14.71
N GLY A 344 -0.34 -12.70 13.64
CA GLY A 344 -1.11 -13.63 12.82
C GLY A 344 -1.71 -14.79 13.64
N VAL A 345 -0.89 -15.43 14.48
CA VAL A 345 -1.33 -16.53 15.36
C VAL A 345 -2.43 -16.08 16.34
N VAL A 346 -2.23 -14.93 17.03
CA VAL A 346 -3.21 -14.42 18.00
C VAL A 346 -4.51 -13.96 17.32
N SER A 347 -4.44 -13.52 16.06
CA SER A 347 -5.60 -13.08 15.28
C SER A 347 -6.62 -14.19 15.01
N LEU A 348 -6.21 -15.47 15.05
CA LEU A 348 -7.10 -16.61 14.84
C LEU A 348 -8.19 -16.75 15.92
N TYR A 349 -7.98 -16.14 17.08
CA TYR A 349 -8.82 -16.33 18.27
C TYR A 349 -9.68 -15.10 18.60
N MET A 350 -9.86 -14.18 17.64
CA MET A 350 -10.61 -12.92 17.83
C MET A 350 -12.10 -13.11 18.14
N GLU A 351 -12.70 -14.22 17.73
CA GLU A 351 -14.13 -14.51 17.94
C GLU A 351 -14.43 -14.95 19.39
N SER A 352 -13.60 -15.84 19.93
CA SER A 352 -13.77 -16.39 21.29
C SER A 352 -12.41 -16.53 22.00
N PRO A 353 -11.80 -15.43 22.46
CA PRO A 353 -10.51 -15.45 23.12
C PRO A 353 -10.61 -16.02 24.55
N THR A 354 -9.53 -16.66 25.00
CA THR A 354 -9.37 -17.20 26.34
C THR A 354 -8.26 -16.45 27.07
N SER A 355 -8.09 -16.70 28.37
CA SER A 355 -7.01 -16.12 29.17
C SER A 355 -5.61 -16.46 28.64
N THR A 356 -5.42 -17.61 27.99
CA THR A 356 -4.14 -18.00 27.35
C THR A 356 -3.86 -17.12 26.13
N HIS A 357 -4.85 -16.89 25.27
CA HIS A 357 -4.75 -15.97 24.13
C HIS A 357 -4.40 -14.55 24.58
N MET A 358 -5.07 -14.05 25.63
CA MET A 358 -4.80 -12.72 26.18
C MET A 358 -3.40 -12.62 26.80
N LYS A 359 -2.89 -13.68 27.46
CA LYS A 359 -1.51 -13.73 27.97
C LYS A 359 -0.49 -13.61 26.84
N THR A 360 -0.68 -14.35 25.75
CA THR A 360 0.20 -14.26 24.57
C THR A 360 0.15 -12.86 23.97
N ALA A 361 -1.03 -12.27 23.82
CA ALA A 361 -1.18 -10.91 23.31
C ALA A 361 -0.49 -9.85 24.20
N LYS A 362 -0.62 -9.98 25.53
CA LYS A 362 0.11 -9.13 26.49
C LYS A 362 1.62 -9.34 26.45
N ARG A 363 2.10 -10.54 26.12
CA ARG A 363 3.53 -10.78 25.90
C ARG A 363 4.08 -9.98 24.72
N ILE A 364 3.32 -9.87 23.63
CA ILE A 364 3.69 -9.02 22.48
C ILE A 364 3.84 -7.56 22.94
N LEU A 365 2.93 -7.05 23.77
CA LEU A 365 3.04 -5.71 24.35
C LEU A 365 4.31 -5.55 25.21
N ARG A 366 4.66 -6.55 26.01
CA ARG A 366 5.93 -6.53 26.78
C ARG A 366 7.16 -6.53 25.87
N TYR A 367 7.10 -7.22 24.74
CA TYR A 367 8.17 -7.22 23.75
C TYR A 367 8.30 -5.83 23.11
N LEU A 368 7.18 -5.24 22.70
CA LEU A 368 7.12 -3.88 22.16
C LEU A 368 7.70 -2.84 23.13
N ARG A 369 7.39 -2.95 24.43
CA ARG A 369 7.96 -2.08 25.47
C ARG A 369 9.49 -2.09 25.46
N GLY A 370 10.12 -3.23 25.19
CA GLY A 370 11.57 -3.36 25.11
C GLY A 370 12.19 -3.00 23.76
N THR A 371 11.36 -2.75 22.74
CA THR A 371 11.76 -2.57 21.34
C THR A 371 10.99 -1.40 20.69
N LEU A 372 10.76 -0.32 21.44
CA LEU A 372 10.00 0.84 20.97
C LEU A 372 10.71 1.57 19.81
N ASP A 373 12.04 1.52 19.81
CA ASP A 373 12.94 2.12 18.84
C ASP A 373 13.16 1.27 17.59
N TYR A 374 12.48 0.11 17.47
CA TYR A 374 12.59 -0.75 16.30
C TYR A 374 11.73 -0.22 15.15
N GLY A 375 12.25 -0.38 13.94
CA GLY A 375 11.61 0.01 12.70
C GLY A 375 12.39 -0.49 11.50
N LEU A 376 12.02 -0.02 10.31
CA LEU A 376 12.67 -0.40 9.06
C LEU A 376 13.80 0.57 8.76
N PHE A 377 14.98 0.03 8.45
CA PHE A 377 16.16 0.82 8.11
C PHE A 377 16.58 0.53 6.67
N TYR A 378 16.46 1.55 5.82
CA TYR A 378 16.89 1.52 4.43
C TYR A 378 18.22 2.24 4.30
N SER A 379 19.19 1.58 3.67
CA SER A 379 20.51 2.15 3.42
C SER A 379 21.01 1.82 2.02
N SER A 380 21.93 2.64 1.50
CA SER A 380 22.63 2.30 0.27
C SER A 380 23.43 1.00 0.44
N SER A 381 23.25 0.06 -0.49
CA SER A 381 24.03 -1.17 -0.58
C SER A 381 24.86 -1.14 -1.87
N HIS A 382 26.06 -1.71 -1.85
CA HIS A 382 26.87 -1.86 -3.06
C HIS A 382 26.34 -2.95 -4.01
N ILE A 383 25.56 -3.89 -3.46
CA ILE A 383 24.95 -5.00 -4.18
C ILE A 383 23.43 -4.85 -4.10
N ILE A 384 22.77 -4.83 -5.25
CA ILE A 384 21.31 -4.72 -5.37
C ILE A 384 20.77 -6.07 -5.88
N ASP A 385 20.87 -7.09 -5.03
CA ASP A 385 20.31 -8.40 -5.32
C ASP A 385 18.93 -8.51 -4.67
N LEU A 386 17.96 -9.07 -5.40
CA LEU A 386 16.66 -9.43 -4.84
C LEU A 386 16.77 -10.84 -4.23
N VAL A 387 16.67 -10.94 -2.91
CA VAL A 387 16.76 -12.20 -2.16
C VAL A 387 15.46 -12.46 -1.41
N GLY A 388 14.82 -13.59 -1.70
CA GLY A 388 13.64 -14.05 -1.00
C GLY A 388 13.96 -15.20 -0.05
N TYR A 389 13.49 -15.10 1.19
CA TYR A 389 13.41 -16.22 2.13
C TYR A 389 11.95 -16.62 2.26
N CYS A 390 11.68 -17.92 2.23
CA CYS A 390 10.36 -18.47 2.44
C CYS A 390 10.47 -19.66 3.39
N ASP A 391 9.52 -19.78 4.30
CA ASP A 391 9.37 -20.90 5.21
C ASP A 391 7.89 -21.27 5.31
N SER A 392 7.62 -22.54 5.56
CA SER A 392 6.26 -23.04 5.76
C SER A 392 6.26 -24.14 6.81
N ASP A 393 5.39 -24.01 7.79
CA ASP A 393 5.16 -25.09 8.75
C ASP A 393 4.34 -26.24 8.11
N PHE A 394 4.30 -27.40 8.75
CA PHE A 394 3.46 -28.53 8.31
C PHE A 394 2.39 -28.84 9.35
N ALA A 395 1.14 -28.49 9.04
CA ALA A 395 -0.03 -28.80 9.85
C ALA A 395 0.14 -28.43 11.34
N GLU A 396 0.82 -27.30 11.60
CA GLU A 396 1.22 -26.90 12.95
C GLU A 396 0.02 -26.44 13.78
N ASP A 397 -1.02 -25.89 13.14
CA ASP A 397 -2.25 -25.56 13.84
C ASP A 397 -2.93 -26.81 14.41
N LEU A 398 -3.22 -26.75 15.70
CA LEU A 398 -3.87 -27.84 16.42
C LEU A 398 -5.34 -28.00 16.05
N ASP A 399 -5.99 -26.91 15.63
CA ASP A 399 -7.44 -26.89 15.41
C ASP A 399 -7.83 -27.36 14.00
N ASP A 400 -7.23 -26.79 12.94
CA ASP A 400 -7.61 -27.10 11.55
C ASP A 400 -6.52 -27.80 10.72
N ARG A 401 -5.33 -28.04 11.30
CA ARG A 401 -4.19 -28.70 10.62
C ARG A 401 -3.73 -27.99 9.35
N LYS A 402 -4.05 -26.70 9.18
CA LYS A 402 -3.51 -25.90 8.09
C LYS A 402 -2.10 -25.41 8.42
N SER A 403 -1.37 -25.13 7.36
CA SER A 403 -0.01 -24.64 7.44
C SER A 403 0.07 -23.11 7.44
N THR A 404 1.04 -22.54 8.13
CA THR A 404 1.42 -21.13 7.99
C THR A 404 2.61 -21.03 7.05
N THR A 405 2.47 -20.23 5.99
CA THR A 405 3.55 -19.84 5.09
C THR A 405 4.00 -18.41 5.39
N VAL A 406 5.30 -18.20 5.45
CA VAL A 406 5.93 -16.90 5.67
C VAL A 406 6.94 -16.66 4.57
N PHE A 407 7.00 -15.44 4.05
CA PHE A 407 8.11 -15.01 3.22
C PHE A 407 8.57 -13.61 3.58
N VAL A 408 9.83 -13.33 3.24
CA VAL A 408 10.43 -12.01 3.33
C VAL A 408 11.37 -11.81 2.14
N PHE A 409 11.20 -10.69 1.44
CA PHE A 409 12.04 -10.26 0.33
C PHE A 409 12.91 -9.09 0.75
N PHE A 410 14.18 -9.19 0.39
CA PHE A 410 15.20 -8.17 0.58
C PHE A 410 15.69 -7.68 -0.77
N MET A 411 15.90 -6.38 -0.87
CA MET A 411 16.65 -5.75 -1.95
C MET A 411 17.97 -5.24 -1.39
N GLY A 412 19.07 -5.91 -1.74
CA GLY A 412 20.34 -5.76 -1.03
C GLY A 412 20.16 -6.12 0.44
N ASN A 413 20.46 -5.18 1.34
CA ASN A 413 20.29 -5.36 2.78
C ASN A 413 18.95 -4.82 3.33
N ASN A 414 18.10 -4.27 2.47
CA ASN A 414 16.86 -3.61 2.90
C ASN A 414 15.68 -4.54 2.68
N VAL A 415 14.82 -4.70 3.69
CA VAL A 415 13.58 -5.48 3.54
C VAL A 415 12.55 -4.67 2.76
N ILE A 416 11.91 -5.28 1.76
CA ILE A 416 10.97 -4.61 0.86
C ILE A 416 9.58 -5.24 0.80
N SER A 417 9.44 -6.50 1.24
CA SER A 417 8.13 -7.16 1.31
C SER A 417 8.18 -8.31 2.31
N TRP A 418 7.10 -8.52 3.06
CA TRP A 418 6.96 -9.61 4.01
C TRP A 418 5.50 -10.00 4.19
N VAL A 419 5.25 -11.30 4.37
CA VAL A 419 3.91 -11.82 4.61
C VAL A 419 4.00 -13.01 5.57
N SER A 420 3.00 -13.14 6.43
CA SER A 420 2.70 -14.37 7.17
C SER A 420 1.23 -14.69 6.93
N LYS A 421 0.96 -15.88 6.37
CA LYS A 421 -0.37 -16.30 5.97
C LYS A 421 -0.61 -17.76 6.33
N LYS A 422 -1.79 -18.04 6.85
CA LYS A 422 -2.29 -19.39 7.14
C LYS A 422 -3.24 -19.86 6.04
#